data_AF-A0A2H1KXQ2-F1
#
_entry.id   AF-A0A2H1KXQ2-F1
#
_cell.length_a   1.000
_cell.length_b   1.000
_cell.length_c   1.000
_cell.angle_alpha   90.00
_cell.angle_beta   90.00
_cell.angle_gamma   90.00
#
_symmetry.space_group_name_H-M   'P 1'
#
loop_
_entity.id
_entity.type
_entity.pdbx_description
1 polymer ?
#
loop_
_entity_poly.entity_id
_entity_poly.type
_entity_poly.pdbx_seq_one_letter_code
_entity_poly.pdbx_strand_id
1 'polypeptide(L)'
;TDRSLEVYRGDQRVTTHLLLPETAVNEYRTNDADLPAGDRYQQWDAARIRQWAERIGASTLVVINRIFESVAIDEQGVNPALAVLRLSRRYSADRVEAACRITLAGPVRSPRYAHVQPLLATGQDQTRPARTEPVEHGGYVRGASYYAGGTR
;
A
#
# COMPACT_ATOMS: atom_id res chain seq x y z
N THR A 1 -44.45 14.97 14.46
CA THR A 1 -43.55 13.81 14.47
C THR A 1 -42.61 13.96 15.64
N ASP A 2 -42.46 12.91 16.44
CA ASP A 2 -41.57 12.92 17.61
C ASP A 2 -40.12 13.12 17.14
N ARG A 3 -39.37 14.01 17.79
CA ARG A 3 -38.02 14.42 17.37
C ARG A 3 -36.92 13.74 18.18
N SER A 4 -37.30 12.91 19.13
CA SER A 4 -36.39 12.25 20.06
C SER A 4 -36.71 10.78 20.22
N LEU A 5 -35.66 9.99 20.38
CA LEU A 5 -35.73 8.60 20.80
C LEU A 5 -35.37 8.54 22.28
N GLU A 6 -36.29 8.02 23.09
CA GLU A 6 -36.11 7.87 24.53
C GLU A 6 -35.95 6.40 24.89
N VAL A 7 -34.98 6.10 25.76
CA VAL A 7 -34.70 4.74 26.21
C VAL A 7 -35.02 4.64 27.68
N TYR A 8 -35.83 3.65 28.06
CA TYR A 8 -36.31 3.43 29.42
C TYR A 8 -35.84 2.09 29.96
N ARG A 9 -35.64 2.02 31.28
CA ARG A 9 -35.48 0.77 32.04
C ARG A 9 -36.57 0.75 33.11
N GLY A 10 -37.67 0.05 32.82
CA GLY A 10 -38.88 0.12 33.65
C GLY A 10 -39.57 1.47 33.46
N ASP A 11 -39.86 2.15 34.56
CA ASP A 11 -40.44 3.50 34.62
C ASP A 11 -39.39 4.62 34.61
N GLN A 12 -38.11 4.28 34.74
CA GLN A 12 -37.01 5.25 34.73
C GLN A 12 -36.48 5.49 33.30
N ARG A 13 -36.47 6.75 32.86
CA ARG A 13 -35.79 7.16 31.62
C ARG A 13 -34.28 7.12 31.81
N VAL A 14 -33.59 6.36 30.96
CA VAL A 14 -32.13 6.15 31.01
C VAL A 14 -31.41 7.18 30.14
N THR A 15 -31.89 7.42 28.92
CA THR A 15 -31.27 8.38 27.99
C THR A 15 -32.27 8.87 26.94
N THR A 16 -31.95 9.99 26.30
CA THR A 16 -32.72 10.59 25.20
C THR A 16 -31.76 11.03 24.09
N HIS A 17 -32.06 10.67 22.85
CA HIS A 17 -31.29 11.02 21.66
C HIS A 17 -32.17 11.83 20.69
N LEU A 18 -31.62 12.87 20.08
CA LEU A 18 -32.31 13.59 19.01
C LEU A 18 -32.23 12.80 17.71
N LEU A 19 -33.38 12.56 17.09
CA LEU A 19 -33.45 11.96 15.77
C LEU A 19 -33.00 12.98 14.72
N LEU A 20 -32.33 12.49 13.68
CA LEU A 20 -32.03 13.31 12.50
C LEU A 20 -33.33 13.70 11.79
N PRO A 21 -33.37 14.86 11.11
CA PRO A 21 -34.54 15.23 10.31
C PRO A 21 -34.73 14.22 9.17
N GLU A 22 -35.98 14.03 8.72
CA GLU A 22 -36.31 13.10 7.62
C GLU A 22 -35.57 13.40 6.31
N THR A 23 -35.05 14.63 6.15
CA THR A 23 -34.26 15.06 5.00
C THR A 23 -32.78 14.65 5.07
N ALA A 24 -32.30 14.12 6.20
CA ALA A 24 -30.91 13.73 6.36
C ALA A 24 -30.61 12.42 5.60
N VAL A 25 -29.50 12.38 4.86
CA VAL A 25 -29.06 11.22 4.09
C VAL A 25 -27.61 10.90 4.42
N ASN A 26 -27.32 9.65 4.78
CA ASN A 26 -25.97 9.18 5.18
C ASN A 26 -25.35 9.91 6.37
N GLU A 27 -26.16 10.50 7.25
CA GLU A 27 -25.72 11.10 8.49
C GLU A 27 -25.94 10.18 9.69
N TYR A 28 -25.12 10.35 10.71
CA TYR A 28 -25.21 9.64 11.99
C TYR A 28 -25.11 10.65 13.13
N ARG A 29 -25.89 10.43 14.19
CA ARG A 29 -25.74 11.14 15.47
C ARG A 29 -25.57 10.14 16.59
N THR A 30 -24.41 10.16 17.23
CA THR A 30 -24.11 9.41 18.45
C THR A 30 -23.80 10.44 19.52
N ASN A 31 -24.35 10.31 20.73
CA ASN A 31 -24.00 11.24 21.80
C ASN A 31 -22.58 10.90 22.28
N ASP A 32 -21.80 11.93 22.63
CA ASP A 32 -20.43 11.73 23.10
C ASP A 32 -20.35 10.86 24.36
N ALA A 33 -21.39 10.86 25.19
CA ALA A 33 -21.48 10.05 26.40
C ALA A 33 -21.70 8.54 26.12
N ASP A 34 -22.18 8.18 24.93
CA ASP A 34 -22.39 6.77 24.53
C ASP A 34 -21.11 6.17 23.93
N LEU A 35 -20.12 7.01 23.59
CA LEU A 35 -18.84 6.54 23.08
C LEU A 35 -18.11 5.80 24.22
N PRO A 36 -17.59 4.59 23.97
CA PRO A 36 -16.81 3.87 24.97
C PRO A 36 -15.57 4.68 25.37
N ALA A 37 -15.21 4.60 26.65
CA ALA A 37 -13.98 5.21 27.15
C ALA A 37 -12.76 4.51 26.51
N GLY A 38 -11.85 5.28 25.92
CA GLY A 38 -10.64 4.77 25.29
C GLY A 38 -10.25 5.53 24.03
N ASP A 39 -9.27 4.98 23.30
CA ASP A 39 -8.79 5.55 22.05
C ASP A 39 -9.92 5.57 21.01
N ARG A 40 -10.27 6.77 20.56
CA ARG A 40 -11.23 6.96 19.48
C ARG A 40 -10.65 6.38 18.19
N TYR A 41 -11.53 5.87 17.31
CA TYR A 41 -11.11 5.48 15.98
C TYR A 41 -10.50 6.69 15.26
N GLN A 42 -9.19 6.66 15.08
CA GLN A 42 -8.48 7.64 14.27
C GLN A 42 -8.44 7.16 12.83
N GLN A 43 -9.00 7.98 11.93
CA GLN A 43 -8.93 7.72 10.51
C GLN A 43 -7.46 7.64 10.06
N TRP A 44 -7.17 6.77 9.08
CA TRP A 44 -5.85 6.69 8.50
C TRP A 44 -5.55 7.94 7.69
N ASP A 45 -4.43 8.59 8.00
CA ASP A 45 -3.89 9.70 7.23
C ASP A 45 -2.60 9.32 6.50
N ALA A 46 -2.14 10.19 5.61
CA ALA A 46 -0.94 9.94 4.82
C ALA A 46 0.33 9.87 5.69
N ALA A 47 0.41 10.66 6.77
CA ALA A 47 1.57 10.69 7.67
C ALA A 47 1.76 9.35 8.39
N ARG A 48 0.70 8.81 8.99
CA ARG A 48 0.70 7.51 9.69
C ARG A 48 0.99 6.35 8.73
N ILE A 49 0.48 6.44 7.50
CA ILE A 49 0.76 5.44 6.46
C ILE A 49 2.23 5.45 6.06
N ARG A 50 2.84 6.63 5.88
CA ARG A 50 4.29 6.76 5.59
C ARG A 50 5.15 6.23 6.74
N GLN A 51 4.80 6.54 7.99
CA GLN A 51 5.48 5.99 9.17
C GLN A 51 5.41 4.47 9.23
N TRP A 52 4.28 3.85 8.87
CA TRP A 52 4.21 2.39 8.77
C TRP A 52 5.13 1.88 7.64
N ALA A 53 5.12 2.51 6.48
CA ALA A 53 5.99 2.14 5.36
C ALA A 53 7.48 2.19 5.74
N GLU A 54 7.92 3.21 6.47
CA GLU A 54 9.29 3.36 6.98
C GLU A 54 9.73 2.18 7.85
N ARG A 55 8.84 1.66 8.70
CA ARG A 55 9.15 0.50 9.55
C ARG A 55 9.34 -0.80 8.75
N ILE A 56 8.81 -0.87 7.52
CA ILE A 56 9.03 -2.01 6.62
C ILE A 56 10.34 -1.81 5.86
N GLY A 57 10.54 -0.63 5.26
CA GLY A 57 11.80 -0.28 4.60
C GLY A 57 11.67 0.85 3.58
N ALA A 58 12.83 1.25 3.05
CA ALA A 58 12.95 2.41 2.16
C ALA A 58 12.24 2.22 0.82
N SER A 59 12.32 1.04 0.22
CA SER A 59 11.64 0.74 -1.06
C SER A 59 10.12 0.79 -0.88
N THR A 60 9.64 0.26 0.25
CA THR A 60 8.23 0.31 0.61
C THR A 60 7.75 1.76 0.75
N LEU A 61 8.50 2.62 1.44
CA LEU A 61 8.18 4.05 1.56
C LEU A 61 8.09 4.73 0.18
N VAL A 62 9.03 4.46 -0.73
CA VAL A 62 9.00 5.03 -2.09
C VAL A 62 7.77 4.58 -2.86
N VAL A 63 7.37 3.31 -2.76
CA VAL A 63 6.12 2.82 -3.37
C VAL A 63 4.90 3.56 -2.83
N ILE A 64 4.83 3.75 -1.50
CA ILE A 64 3.73 4.47 -0.86
C ILE A 64 3.69 5.94 -1.30
N ASN A 65 4.84 6.61 -1.37
CA ASN A 65 4.91 7.99 -1.86
C ASN A 65 4.45 8.09 -3.32
N ARG A 66 4.89 7.20 -4.21
CA ARG A 66 4.41 7.14 -5.60
C ARG A 66 2.90 6.94 -5.72
N ILE A 67 2.28 6.23 -4.77
CA ILE A 67 0.83 6.07 -4.71
C ILE A 67 0.15 7.41 -4.40
N PHE A 68 0.60 8.12 -3.36
CA PHE A 68 0.04 9.43 -3.00
C PHE A 68 0.30 10.48 -4.08
N GLU A 69 1.48 10.50 -4.68
CA GLU A 69 1.83 11.40 -5.80
C GLU A 69 1.00 11.17 -7.07
N SER A 70 0.36 10.00 -7.19
CA SER A 70 -0.47 9.66 -8.35
C SER A 70 -1.92 10.12 -8.24
N VAL A 71 -2.35 10.59 -7.07
CA VAL A 71 -3.72 11.06 -6.82
C VAL A 71 -3.72 12.56 -6.54
N ALA A 72 -4.84 13.22 -6.86
CA ALA A 72 -4.98 14.66 -6.60
C ALA A 72 -5.29 14.98 -5.14
N ILE A 73 -5.89 14.02 -4.43
CA ILE A 73 -6.40 14.15 -3.07
C ILE A 73 -5.85 12.97 -2.26
N ASP A 74 -5.18 13.25 -1.13
CA ASP A 74 -4.48 12.24 -0.32
C ASP A 74 -5.41 11.12 0.16
N GLU A 75 -6.66 11.43 0.47
CA GLU A 75 -7.70 10.48 0.89
C GLU A 75 -7.92 9.36 -0.14
N GLN A 76 -7.72 9.64 -1.44
CA GLN A 76 -7.80 8.64 -2.50
C GLN A 76 -6.61 7.67 -2.50
N GLY A 77 -5.46 8.10 -1.97
CA GLY A 77 -4.24 7.31 -1.83
C GLY A 77 -4.23 6.37 -0.62
N VAL A 78 -5.04 6.68 0.41
CA VAL A 78 -5.11 5.95 1.68
C VAL A 78 -5.39 4.46 1.49
N ASN A 79 -6.49 4.12 0.83
CA ASN A 79 -6.91 2.71 0.66
C ASN A 79 -5.90 1.89 -0.17
N PRO A 80 -5.42 2.38 -1.33
CA PRO A 80 -4.40 1.67 -2.11
C PRO A 80 -3.06 1.51 -1.37
N ALA A 81 -2.61 2.52 -0.62
CA ALA A 81 -1.40 2.44 0.18
C ALA A 81 -1.54 1.39 1.29
N LEU A 82 -2.66 1.40 2.01
CA LEU A 82 -2.95 0.39 3.02
C LEU A 82 -3.05 -1.01 2.43
N ALA A 83 -3.57 -1.17 1.22
CA ALA A 83 -3.62 -2.48 0.55
C ALA A 83 -2.21 -3.07 0.37
N VAL A 84 -1.24 -2.25 -0.05
CA VAL A 84 0.18 -2.67 -0.15
C VAL A 84 0.74 -2.99 1.23
N LEU A 85 0.59 -2.11 2.22
CA LEU A 85 1.14 -2.31 3.56
C LEU A 85 0.57 -3.55 4.26
N ARG A 86 -0.70 -3.88 4.03
CA ARG A 86 -1.36 -5.07 4.60
C ARG A 86 -0.76 -6.39 4.09
N LEU A 87 0.02 -6.40 3.01
CA LEU A 87 0.80 -7.57 2.60
C LEU A 87 1.76 -8.03 3.70
N SER A 88 2.26 -7.11 4.54
CA SER A 88 3.10 -7.43 5.71
C SER A 88 2.41 -8.26 6.80
N ARG A 89 1.08 -8.43 6.73
CA ARG A 89 0.34 -9.34 7.63
C ARG A 89 0.46 -10.80 7.21
N ARG A 90 0.70 -11.06 5.92
CA ARG A 90 0.81 -12.40 5.34
C ARG A 90 2.25 -12.78 5.02
N TYR A 91 3.08 -11.81 4.68
CA TYR A 91 4.48 -11.99 4.32
C TYR A 91 5.37 -11.20 5.29
N SER A 92 6.60 -11.65 5.52
CA SER A 92 7.54 -10.91 6.37
C SER A 92 7.85 -9.52 5.79
N ALA A 93 8.21 -8.57 6.66
CA ALA A 93 8.58 -7.21 6.25
C ALA A 93 9.71 -7.22 5.22
N ASP A 94 10.74 -8.05 5.41
CA ASP A 94 11.88 -8.18 4.48
C ASP A 94 11.44 -8.61 3.07
N ARG A 95 10.47 -9.54 2.99
CA ARG A 95 9.94 -10.02 1.71
C ARG A 95 9.14 -8.93 1.01
N VAL A 96 8.31 -8.20 1.76
CA VAL A 96 7.55 -7.06 1.23
C VAL A 96 8.50 -5.98 0.71
N GLU A 97 9.55 -5.66 1.47
CA GLU A 97 10.58 -4.69 1.07
C GLU A 97 11.33 -5.13 -0.20
N ALA A 98 11.71 -6.41 -0.30
CA ALA A 98 12.33 -6.97 -1.50
C ALA A 98 11.38 -6.92 -2.72
N ALA A 99 10.10 -7.27 -2.54
CA ALA A 99 9.10 -7.19 -3.60
C ALA A 99 8.87 -5.74 -4.07
N CYS A 100 8.80 -4.78 -3.13
CA CYS A 100 8.71 -3.36 -3.46
C CYS A 100 9.94 -2.89 -4.25
N ARG A 101 11.14 -3.34 -3.89
CA ARG A 101 12.38 -3.04 -4.63
C ARG A 101 12.34 -3.55 -6.07
N ILE A 102 11.94 -4.80 -6.27
CA ILE A 102 11.76 -5.39 -7.61
C ILE A 102 10.71 -4.60 -8.40
N THR A 103 9.60 -4.24 -7.75
CA THR A 103 8.52 -3.48 -8.40
C THR A 103 9.00 -2.10 -8.87
N LEU A 104 9.83 -1.42 -8.08
CA LEU A 104 10.39 -0.11 -8.43
C LEU A 104 11.42 -0.16 -9.56
N ALA A 105 12.10 -1.30 -9.74
CA ALA A 105 13.01 -1.52 -10.86
C ALA A 105 12.27 -1.79 -12.18
N GLY A 106 10.97 -2.13 -12.11
CA GLY A 106 10.12 -2.31 -13.28
C GLY A 106 9.65 -0.98 -13.90
N PRO A 107 8.92 -1.05 -15.04
CA PRO A 107 8.45 0.13 -15.77
C PRO A 107 7.26 0.86 -15.11
N VAL A 108 6.78 0.40 -13.95
CA VAL A 108 5.54 0.88 -13.34
C VAL A 108 5.79 2.19 -12.57
N ARG A 109 5.21 3.29 -13.08
CA ARG A 109 5.33 4.63 -12.45
C ARG A 109 4.67 4.70 -11.08
N SER A 110 3.45 4.17 -10.93
CA SER A 110 2.71 4.15 -9.67
C SER A 110 2.36 2.70 -9.29
N PRO A 111 3.25 2.00 -8.56
CA PRO A 111 2.96 0.65 -8.09
C PRO A 111 1.71 0.58 -7.22
N ARG A 112 1.04 -0.57 -7.23
CA ARG A 112 -0.19 -0.85 -6.47
C ARG A 112 -0.12 -2.29 -5.96
N TYR A 113 -1.08 -2.70 -5.13
CA TYR A 113 -1.21 -4.08 -4.64
C TYR A 113 -1.08 -5.12 -5.77
N ALA A 114 -1.74 -4.88 -6.90
CA ALA A 114 -1.72 -5.77 -8.07
C ALA A 114 -0.34 -6.00 -8.68
N HIS A 115 0.65 -5.12 -8.40
CA HIS A 115 2.02 -5.26 -8.88
C HIS A 115 2.91 -5.96 -7.86
N VAL A 116 2.72 -5.69 -6.57
CA VAL A 116 3.56 -6.23 -5.49
C VAL A 116 3.12 -7.65 -5.10
N GLN A 117 1.81 -7.91 -5.04
CA GLN A 117 1.29 -9.20 -4.58
C GLN A 117 1.70 -10.39 -5.47
N PRO A 118 1.69 -10.30 -6.82
CA PRO A 118 2.12 -11.42 -7.65
C PRO A 118 3.59 -11.79 -7.45
N LEU A 119 4.48 -10.82 -7.20
CA LEU A 119 5.90 -11.07 -6.91
C LEU A 119 6.05 -11.89 -5.63
N LEU A 120 5.31 -11.51 -4.57
CA LEU A 120 5.31 -12.22 -3.29
C LEU A 120 4.69 -13.62 -3.39
N ALA A 121 3.63 -13.76 -4.18
CA ALA A 121 2.93 -15.04 -4.36
C ALA A 121 3.76 -16.05 -5.18
N THR A 122 4.50 -15.56 -6.18
CA THR A 122 5.38 -16.40 -7.01
C THR A 122 6.78 -16.58 -6.42
N GLY A 123 7.10 -15.90 -5.32
CA GLY A 123 8.38 -16.01 -4.63
C GLY A 123 9.55 -15.32 -5.35
N GLN A 124 9.28 -14.46 -6.33
CA GLN A 124 10.33 -13.73 -7.08
C GLN A 124 11.16 -12.81 -6.18
N ASP A 125 10.58 -12.37 -5.07
CA ASP A 125 11.24 -11.57 -4.04
C ASP A 125 12.36 -12.31 -3.29
N GLN A 126 12.36 -13.66 -3.35
CA GLN A 126 13.35 -14.51 -2.71
C GLN A 126 14.48 -14.91 -3.67
N THR A 127 14.30 -14.69 -4.97
CA THR A 127 15.32 -15.01 -5.97
C THR A 127 16.48 -14.04 -5.79
N ARG A 128 17.61 -14.56 -5.30
CA ARG A 128 18.85 -13.80 -5.19
C ARG A 128 19.17 -13.18 -6.56
N PRO A 129 19.44 -11.86 -6.65
CA PRO A 129 19.83 -11.28 -7.91
C PRO A 129 21.04 -12.06 -8.42
N ALA A 130 20.94 -12.57 -9.66
CA ALA A 130 22.08 -13.13 -10.34
C ALA A 130 23.21 -12.10 -10.22
N ARG A 131 24.37 -12.51 -9.70
CA ARG A 131 25.55 -11.65 -9.75
C ARG A 131 25.66 -11.18 -11.19
N THR A 132 25.68 -9.87 -11.38
CA THR A 132 26.08 -9.30 -12.65
C THR A 132 27.56 -9.63 -12.76
N GLU A 133 27.87 -10.83 -13.26
CA GLU A 133 29.21 -11.14 -13.73
C GLU A 133 29.54 -10.02 -14.73
N PRO A 134 30.67 -9.31 -14.57
CA PRO A 134 31.03 -8.27 -15.51
C PRO A 134 31.00 -8.88 -16.90
N VAL A 135 30.24 -8.25 -17.80
CA VAL A 135 30.14 -8.69 -19.19
C VAL A 135 31.55 -8.61 -19.76
N GLU A 136 32.20 -9.77 -19.89
CA GLU A 136 33.44 -9.90 -20.64
C GLU A 136 33.10 -9.44 -22.05
N HIS A 137 33.65 -8.30 -22.46
CA HIS A 137 33.43 -7.79 -23.80
C HIS A 137 34.02 -8.83 -24.75
N GLY A 138 33.12 -9.54 -25.45
CA GLY A 138 33.42 -10.71 -26.25
C GLY A 138 34.65 -10.51 -27.13
N GLY A 139 35.49 -11.55 -27.19
CA GLY A 139 36.71 -11.55 -27.99
C GLY A 139 36.44 -11.15 -29.44
N TYR A 140 37.39 -10.42 -30.02
CA TYR A 140 37.32 -9.95 -31.40
C TYR A 140 37.23 -11.13 -32.38
N VAL A 141 36.06 -11.34 -32.98
CA VAL A 141 35.89 -12.29 -34.08
C VAL A 141 36.54 -11.69 -35.33
N ARG A 142 37.60 -12.32 -35.84
CA ARG A 142 38.23 -11.89 -37.10
C ARG A 142 37.35 -12.29 -38.29
N GLY A 143 37.12 -11.35 -39.20
CA GLY A 143 36.26 -11.55 -40.37
C GLY A 143 36.76 -12.65 -41.32
N ALA A 144 35.88 -13.12 -42.21
CA ALA A 144 36.17 -14.25 -43.11
C ALA A 144 37.46 -14.10 -43.95
N SER A 145 37.85 -12.86 -44.27
CA SER A 145 39.11 -12.55 -44.96
C SER A 145 40.36 -12.99 -44.20
N TYR A 146 40.29 -13.09 -42.86
CA TYR A 146 41.41 -13.56 -42.03
C TYR A 146 41.72 -15.05 -42.21
N TYR A 147 40.70 -15.86 -42.52
CA TYR A 147 40.85 -17.31 -42.73
C TYR A 147 40.91 -17.69 -44.22
N ALA A 148 40.71 -16.74 -45.12
CA ALA A 148 40.68 -16.97 -46.55
C ALA A 148 42.05 -17.31 -47.17
N GLY A 149 43.08 -17.61 -46.35
CA GLY A 149 44.34 -18.22 -46.77
C GLY A 149 44.88 -17.62 -48.05
N GLY A 150 45.26 -16.34 -48.01
CA GLY A 150 45.75 -15.64 -49.19
C GLY A 150 46.95 -16.36 -49.80
N THR A 151 46.71 -17.05 -50.91
CA THR A 151 47.76 -17.41 -51.86
C THR A 151 48.29 -16.11 -52.45
N ARG A 152 49.56 -15.82 -52.17
CA ARG A 152 50.36 -14.82 -52.88
C ARG A 152 50.46 -15.16 -54.36
#